data_AF-A0A9D2IK53-F1
#
_entry.id   AF-A0A9D2IK53-F1
#
_cell.length_a   1.000
_cell.length_b   1.000
_cell.length_c   1.000
_cell.angle_alpha   90.00
_cell.angle_beta   90.00
_cell.angle_gamma   90.00
#
_symmetry.space_group_name_H-M   'P 1'
#
loop_
_entity.id
_entity.type
_entity.pdbx_description
1 polymer ?
#
loop_
_entity_poly.entity_id
_entity_poly.type
_entity_poly.pdbx_seq_one_letter_code
_entity_poly.pdbx_strand_id
1 'polypeptide(L)'
;MKTKIRKIDKNQIDETIIQEAGEILKEGGLVAFPTETVYGLGADALKEQAALKTYAAKGRPSDNPLIVHIAEYEDLKRIAVNIPAETDILAAHFWPGPLTMIFEKSPSVPYGTTGGLDTVAVRMPSDPVAQALIRAAGGFVSAPSANTSGRPSPTTAEHVAEDLDGKIDMILDGGAVDIGLESTILDMTVTPPMILRPGAITAEMFEELIGEVSVDETLLGDESEKAPKAPGMKYRHYAPKAKLLIVEGDLREEILAIRQLSYAAYREGRQAGIIATAETLPFYKYGIVKNIGTRENEKTIARNLYRVLREFDEEDVETIYSESFAVQGMGKAIMNRLEKAAGHLRISAAAVVKRQKYRRITFVGKTDCARAPMAAEILRHYDLKQEYVVDSRGLVVLFPEPVNQKAEAIMKSAQMTLADHVSRQFDAENLQDDALILTIDENQKNKILSEYGREYNVYTLNEFVEDDTEIPDPYGKPLTAYGECFEVLRGLVGRLADKLDSLVEEEE
;
A
#
# COMPACT_ATOMS: atom_id res chain seq x y z
N MET A 1 -5.82 8.23 -34.71
CA MET A 1 -4.67 7.41 -35.18
C MET A 1 -4.78 6.05 -34.50
N LYS A 2 -4.24 4.96 -35.06
CA LYS A 2 -4.20 3.66 -34.37
C LYS A 2 -2.78 3.38 -33.93
N THR A 3 -2.56 3.15 -32.63
CA THR A 3 -1.22 2.87 -32.09
C THR A 3 -0.77 1.47 -32.50
N LYS A 4 0.48 1.33 -32.94
CA LYS A 4 1.09 0.03 -33.25
C LYS A 4 1.64 -0.59 -31.97
N ILE A 5 1.20 -1.79 -31.60
CA ILE A 5 1.81 -2.54 -30.50
C ILE A 5 2.71 -3.62 -31.11
N ARG A 6 3.96 -3.68 -30.65
CA ARG A 6 4.99 -4.62 -31.13
C ARG A 6 5.62 -5.32 -29.93
N LYS A 7 5.47 -6.64 -29.86
CA LYS A 7 6.17 -7.45 -28.86
C LYS A 7 7.66 -7.52 -29.20
N ILE A 8 8.49 -7.43 -28.17
CA ILE A 8 9.94 -7.50 -28.29
C ILE A 8 10.52 -8.33 -27.14
N ASP A 9 11.33 -9.32 -27.47
CA ASP A 9 12.05 -10.09 -26.46
C ASP A 9 13.37 -9.39 -26.13
N LYS A 10 13.58 -9.04 -24.86
CA LYS A 10 14.83 -8.42 -24.40
C LYS A 10 16.06 -9.31 -24.60
N ASN A 11 15.88 -10.62 -24.73
CA ASN A 11 16.94 -11.60 -24.99
C ASN A 11 17.18 -11.84 -26.49
N GLN A 12 16.25 -11.41 -27.35
CA GLN A 12 16.32 -11.58 -28.79
C GLN A 12 15.65 -10.37 -29.48
N ILE A 13 16.38 -9.26 -29.50
CA ILE A 13 15.91 -7.99 -30.04
C ILE A 13 15.74 -8.10 -31.56
N ASP A 14 14.52 -7.86 -32.06
CA ASP A 14 14.24 -7.73 -33.49
C ASP A 14 14.69 -6.34 -33.98
N GLU A 15 15.79 -6.31 -34.72
CA GLU A 15 16.36 -5.08 -35.27
C GLU A 15 15.39 -4.33 -36.20
N THR A 16 14.50 -5.03 -36.90
CA THR A 16 13.54 -4.40 -37.83
C THR A 16 12.53 -3.57 -37.06
N ILE A 17 12.02 -4.11 -35.94
CA ILE A 17 11.09 -3.41 -35.05
C ILE A 17 11.77 -2.19 -34.42
N ILE A 18 13.02 -2.35 -33.96
CA ILE A 18 13.80 -1.25 -33.37
C ILE A 18 14.08 -0.15 -34.40
N GLN A 19 14.41 -0.50 -35.64
CA GLN A 19 14.62 0.47 -36.71
C GLN A 19 13.33 1.22 -37.05
N GLU A 20 12.19 0.52 -37.19
CA GLU A 20 10.88 1.16 -37.40
C GLU A 20 10.56 2.16 -36.27
N ALA A 21 10.79 1.77 -35.02
CA ALA A 21 10.59 2.63 -33.86
C ALA A 21 11.55 3.84 -33.83
N GLY A 22 12.82 3.64 -34.17
CA GLY A 22 13.82 4.70 -34.26
C GLY A 22 13.52 5.72 -35.36
N GLU A 23 13.02 5.26 -36.52
CA GLU A 23 12.57 6.13 -37.62
C GLU A 23 11.38 6.99 -37.20
N ILE A 24 10.38 6.41 -36.52
CA ILE A 24 9.25 7.16 -35.96
C ILE A 24 9.75 8.31 -35.07
N LEU A 25 10.69 8.04 -34.16
CA LEU A 25 11.26 9.07 -33.29
C LEU A 25 12.01 10.14 -34.09
N LYS A 26 12.82 9.74 -35.08
CA LYS A 26 13.52 10.67 -35.98
C LYS A 26 12.57 11.53 -36.81
N GLU A 27 11.39 11.05 -37.16
CA GLU A 27 10.36 11.85 -37.84
C GLU A 27 9.55 12.74 -36.88
N GLY A 28 9.86 12.69 -35.58
CA GLY A 28 9.19 13.47 -34.53
C GLY A 28 7.88 12.85 -34.07
N GLY A 29 7.68 11.55 -34.28
CA GLY A 29 6.63 10.74 -33.66
C GLY A 29 6.97 10.35 -32.21
N LEU A 30 6.09 9.55 -31.61
CA LEU A 30 6.17 9.12 -30.21
C LEU A 30 6.16 7.59 -30.10
N VAL A 31 7.12 7.05 -29.35
CA VAL A 31 7.23 5.60 -29.11
C VAL A 31 7.30 5.36 -27.61
N ALA A 32 6.39 4.55 -27.07
CA ALA A 32 6.54 4.04 -25.71
C ALA A 32 7.42 2.80 -25.68
N PHE A 33 8.33 2.71 -24.71
CA PHE A 33 9.31 1.63 -24.61
C PHE A 33 9.61 1.25 -23.15
N PRO A 34 9.99 -0.01 -22.87
CA PRO A 34 10.35 -0.45 -21.53
C PRO A 34 11.69 0.14 -21.09
N THR A 35 11.88 0.29 -19.77
CA THR A 35 13.19 0.45 -19.13
C THR A 35 13.27 -0.48 -17.93
N GLU A 36 14.41 -0.53 -17.24
CA GLU A 36 14.52 -1.27 -15.97
C GLU A 36 13.66 -0.65 -14.85
N THR A 37 13.26 0.62 -15.00
CA THR A 37 12.47 1.39 -14.01
C THR A 37 10.96 1.34 -14.26
N VAL A 38 10.49 2.05 -15.28
CA VAL A 38 9.10 2.18 -15.74
C VAL A 38 9.11 2.36 -17.26
N TYR A 39 7.97 2.16 -17.92
CA TYR A 39 7.86 2.47 -19.35
C TYR A 39 7.99 3.98 -19.59
N GLY A 40 8.79 4.35 -20.60
CA GLY A 40 9.02 5.73 -21.03
C GLY A 40 8.28 6.07 -22.32
N LEU A 41 7.80 7.31 -22.46
CA LEU A 41 7.22 7.84 -23.70
C LEU A 41 8.29 8.63 -24.46
N GLY A 42 8.96 7.98 -25.40
CA GLY A 42 10.06 8.53 -26.18
C GLY A 42 9.63 9.53 -27.23
N ALA A 43 10.45 10.57 -27.36
CA ALA A 43 10.45 11.59 -28.40
C ALA A 43 11.88 12.04 -28.66
N ASP A 44 12.19 12.54 -29.86
CA ASP A 44 13.51 13.13 -30.16
C ASP A 44 13.79 14.32 -29.23
N ALA A 45 14.83 14.21 -28.40
CA ALA A 45 15.16 15.20 -27.38
C ALA A 45 15.62 16.55 -27.95
N LEU A 46 16.13 16.56 -29.18
CA LEU A 46 16.71 17.72 -29.84
C LEU A 46 15.68 18.48 -30.70
N LYS A 47 14.43 17.99 -30.75
CA LYS A 47 13.33 18.60 -31.50
C LYS A 47 12.26 19.13 -30.57
N GLU A 48 12.14 20.45 -30.49
CA GLU A 48 11.14 21.12 -29.66
C GLU A 48 9.69 20.68 -29.98
N GLN A 49 9.37 20.45 -31.26
CA GLN A 49 8.05 19.96 -31.68
C GLN A 49 7.73 18.56 -31.16
N ALA A 50 8.74 17.71 -30.96
CA ALA A 50 8.55 16.37 -30.42
C ALA A 50 8.22 16.44 -28.91
N ALA A 51 8.88 17.33 -28.16
CA ALA A 51 8.53 17.59 -26.76
C ALA A 51 7.08 18.08 -26.60
N LEU A 52 6.60 18.99 -27.47
CA LEU A 52 5.21 19.45 -27.47
C LEU A 52 4.20 18.31 -27.65
N LYS A 53 4.49 17.34 -28.53
CA LYS A 53 3.65 16.15 -28.70
C LYS A 53 3.62 15.29 -27.44
N THR A 54 4.75 15.12 -26.77
CA THR A 54 4.83 14.38 -25.49
C THR A 54 3.95 15.02 -24.42
N TYR A 55 3.99 16.36 -24.28
CA TYR A 55 3.12 17.08 -23.35
C TYR A 55 1.64 16.92 -23.70
N ALA A 56 1.29 17.07 -24.98
CA ALA A 56 -0.08 16.95 -25.47
C ALA A 56 -0.65 15.53 -25.27
N ALA A 57 0.11 14.49 -25.62
CA ALA A 57 -0.33 13.09 -25.49
C ALA A 57 -0.61 12.72 -24.03
N LYS A 58 0.18 13.25 -23.09
CA LYS A 58 0.04 12.97 -21.65
C LYS A 58 -0.94 13.90 -20.93
N GLY A 59 -1.32 15.04 -21.52
CA GLY A 59 -1.96 16.13 -20.78
C GLY A 59 -1.06 16.68 -19.67
N ARG A 60 0.26 16.73 -19.91
CA ARG A 60 1.28 17.12 -18.94
C ARG A 60 1.57 18.64 -19.07
N PRO A 61 1.71 19.38 -17.95
CA PRO A 61 2.17 20.77 -17.98
C PRO A 61 3.55 20.91 -18.65
N SER A 62 3.70 21.92 -19.51
CA SER A 62 4.93 22.14 -20.30
C SER A 62 6.10 22.68 -19.48
N ASP A 63 5.86 23.15 -18.26
CA ASP A 63 6.89 23.60 -17.30
C ASP A 63 7.54 22.42 -16.54
N ASN A 64 7.08 21.20 -16.76
CA ASN A 64 7.64 20.00 -16.13
C ASN A 64 8.68 19.35 -17.06
N PRO A 65 9.99 19.42 -16.74
CA PRO A 65 11.06 18.99 -17.63
C PRO A 65 10.96 17.51 -18.03
N LEU A 66 11.61 17.14 -19.14
CA LEU A 66 11.76 15.77 -19.61
C LEU A 66 13.18 15.26 -19.36
N ILE A 67 13.33 13.96 -19.12
CA ILE A 67 14.64 13.31 -18.96
C ILE A 67 15.13 12.86 -20.34
N VAL A 68 16.32 13.31 -20.74
CA VAL A 68 17.00 12.86 -21.95
C VAL A 68 17.71 11.55 -21.67
N HIS A 69 17.37 10.53 -22.44
CA HIS A 69 18.00 9.22 -22.40
C HIS A 69 19.05 9.12 -23.50
N ILE A 70 20.25 8.68 -23.11
CA ILE A 70 21.40 8.42 -23.99
C ILE A 70 21.78 6.93 -23.93
N ALA A 71 22.50 6.43 -24.92
CA ALA A 71 22.97 5.04 -24.96
C ALA A 71 24.50 4.91 -24.79
N GLU A 72 25.25 5.97 -25.04
CA GLU A 72 26.70 6.03 -24.92
C GLU A 72 27.09 7.21 -24.01
N TYR A 73 28.14 7.06 -23.20
CA TYR A 73 28.57 8.10 -22.25
C TYR A 73 29.02 9.38 -22.96
N GLU A 74 29.67 9.23 -24.11
CA GLU A 74 30.21 10.31 -24.94
C GLU A 74 29.14 11.29 -25.41
N ASP A 75 27.89 10.82 -25.55
CA ASP A 75 26.75 11.64 -25.97
C ASP A 75 26.41 12.73 -24.94
N LEU A 76 26.77 12.55 -23.66
CA LEU A 76 26.54 13.53 -22.60
C LEU A 76 27.11 14.91 -22.96
N LYS A 77 28.32 14.95 -23.53
CA LYS A 77 29.02 16.20 -23.89
C LYS A 77 28.32 17.00 -25.00
N ARG A 78 27.41 16.36 -25.75
CA ARG A 78 26.61 17.04 -26.78
C ARG A 78 25.42 17.78 -26.18
N ILE A 79 24.90 17.35 -25.05
CA ILE A 79 23.67 17.87 -24.44
C ILE A 79 23.90 18.65 -23.14
N ALA A 80 25.04 18.47 -22.47
CA ALA A 80 25.40 19.13 -21.23
C ALA A 80 26.71 19.92 -21.33
N VAL A 81 26.85 20.95 -20.50
CA VAL A 81 28.07 21.76 -20.31
C VAL A 81 28.45 21.80 -18.83
N ASN A 82 29.67 22.27 -18.52
CA ASN A 82 30.16 22.41 -17.13
C ASN A 82 30.02 21.13 -16.29
N ILE A 83 30.28 19.96 -16.91
CA ILE A 83 30.09 18.64 -16.29
C ILE A 83 31.11 18.47 -15.14
N PRO A 84 30.68 18.26 -13.88
CA PRO A 84 31.57 18.05 -12.74
C PRO A 84 32.40 16.77 -12.86
N ALA A 85 33.58 16.74 -12.24
CA ALA A 85 34.50 15.60 -12.33
C ALA A 85 33.94 14.32 -11.66
N GLU A 86 33.12 14.49 -10.63
CA GLU A 86 32.43 13.43 -9.89
C GLU A 86 31.49 12.62 -10.81
N THR A 87 31.06 13.22 -11.94
CA THR A 87 30.20 12.56 -12.94
C THR A 87 30.83 11.30 -13.50
N ASP A 88 32.15 11.28 -13.75
CA ASP A 88 32.84 10.10 -14.28
C ASP A 88 32.77 8.93 -13.29
N ILE A 89 32.90 9.22 -11.99
CA ILE A 89 32.82 8.21 -10.92
C ILE A 89 31.40 7.65 -10.84
N LEU A 90 30.39 8.53 -10.79
CA LEU A 90 28.98 8.13 -10.70
C LEU A 90 28.53 7.35 -11.93
N ALA A 91 28.91 7.80 -13.14
CA ALA A 91 28.57 7.13 -14.38
C ALA A 91 29.21 5.74 -14.45
N ALA A 92 30.47 5.58 -14.06
CA ALA A 92 31.14 4.28 -14.05
C ALA A 92 30.47 3.24 -13.13
N HIS A 93 29.80 3.69 -12.06
CA HIS A 93 29.16 2.80 -11.09
C HIS A 93 27.67 2.59 -11.35
N PHE A 94 26.94 3.62 -11.80
CA PHE A 94 25.48 3.61 -11.87
C PHE A 94 24.92 3.73 -13.29
N TRP A 95 25.74 3.99 -14.29
CA TRP A 95 25.35 3.98 -15.70
C TRP A 95 26.01 2.82 -16.46
N PRO A 96 25.25 2.09 -17.31
CA PRO A 96 23.81 2.18 -17.50
C PRO A 96 23.01 1.73 -16.26
N GLY A 97 21.93 2.45 -15.92
CA GLY A 97 21.11 2.12 -14.76
C GLY A 97 20.14 3.22 -14.30
N PRO A 98 19.56 3.05 -13.09
CA PRO A 98 18.45 3.85 -12.58
C PRO A 98 18.90 5.18 -11.95
N LEU A 99 19.98 5.77 -12.46
CA LEU A 99 20.45 7.11 -12.07
C LEU A 99 20.09 8.14 -13.14
N THR A 100 19.55 9.27 -12.71
CA THR A 100 19.42 10.47 -13.52
C THR A 100 20.26 11.58 -12.88
N MET A 101 21.09 12.23 -13.67
CA MET A 101 21.90 13.36 -13.23
C MET A 101 21.46 14.63 -13.96
N ILE A 102 21.35 15.75 -13.24
CA ILE A 102 21.01 17.06 -13.81
C ILE A 102 22.27 17.87 -14.00
N PHE A 103 22.43 18.44 -15.21
CA PHE A 103 23.54 19.28 -15.59
C PHE A 103 23.04 20.61 -16.17
N GLU A 104 23.94 21.58 -16.34
CA GLU A 104 23.67 22.73 -17.20
C GLU A 104 23.53 22.26 -18.65
N LYS A 105 22.48 22.72 -19.33
CA LYS A 105 22.19 22.27 -20.70
C LYS A 105 23.10 22.99 -21.70
N SER A 106 23.48 22.28 -22.75
CA SER A 106 24.06 22.92 -23.93
C SER A 106 22.98 23.57 -24.81
N PRO A 107 23.35 24.44 -25.77
CA PRO A 107 22.41 25.00 -26.74
C PRO A 107 21.73 23.97 -27.66
N SER A 108 22.23 22.74 -27.74
CA SER A 108 21.63 21.69 -28.57
C SER A 108 20.29 21.21 -28.02
N VAL A 109 20.06 21.35 -26.71
CA VAL A 109 18.82 20.95 -26.04
C VAL A 109 17.83 22.13 -26.05
N PRO A 110 16.68 22.01 -26.72
CA PRO A 110 15.69 23.07 -26.78
C PRO A 110 15.00 23.27 -25.42
N TYR A 111 14.55 24.50 -25.16
CA TYR A 111 13.83 24.84 -23.92
C TYR A 111 12.53 24.06 -23.76
N GLY A 112 11.87 23.69 -24.86
CA GLY A 112 10.71 22.79 -24.81
C GLY A 112 11.02 21.43 -24.16
N THR A 113 12.24 20.90 -24.27
CA THR A 113 12.64 19.64 -23.61
C THR A 113 12.91 19.84 -22.12
N THR A 114 13.46 20.99 -21.74
CA THR A 114 13.85 21.30 -20.35
C THR A 114 12.75 22.02 -19.56
N GLY A 115 11.54 22.16 -20.11
CA GLY A 115 10.45 22.90 -19.46
C GLY A 115 10.79 24.37 -19.21
N GLY A 116 11.66 24.96 -20.04
CA GLY A 116 12.13 26.34 -19.88
C GLY A 116 13.35 26.51 -18.97
N LEU A 117 13.90 25.43 -18.41
CA LEU A 117 15.08 25.49 -17.53
C LEU A 117 16.39 25.56 -18.33
N ASP A 118 17.42 26.14 -17.72
CA ASP A 118 18.80 26.12 -18.21
C ASP A 118 19.55 24.82 -17.85
N THR A 119 18.85 23.86 -17.24
CA THR A 119 19.38 22.54 -16.89
C THR A 119 18.72 21.43 -17.68
N VAL A 120 19.42 20.32 -17.86
CA VAL A 120 18.93 19.10 -18.51
C VAL A 120 19.14 17.90 -17.60
N ALA A 121 18.10 17.09 -17.43
CA ALA A 121 18.18 15.82 -16.73
C ALA A 121 18.55 14.72 -17.73
N VAL A 122 19.61 13.96 -17.43
CA VAL A 122 20.16 12.95 -18.32
C VAL A 122 20.19 11.58 -17.64
N ARG A 123 19.92 10.52 -18.39
CA ARG A 123 19.99 9.13 -17.93
C ARG A 123 20.52 8.21 -19.01
N MET A 124 21.25 7.18 -18.62
CA MET A 124 21.60 6.05 -19.50
C MET A 124 20.91 4.78 -18.99
N PRO A 125 19.76 4.36 -19.56
CA PRO A 125 19.02 3.19 -19.06
C PRO A 125 19.77 1.88 -19.32
N SER A 126 19.64 0.90 -18.42
CA SER A 126 20.30 -0.41 -18.57
C SER A 126 19.48 -1.42 -19.37
N ASP A 127 18.23 -1.12 -19.68
CA ASP A 127 17.37 -1.99 -20.48
C ASP A 127 17.88 -2.12 -21.93
N PRO A 128 18.12 -3.35 -22.43
CA PRO A 128 18.64 -3.57 -23.78
C PRO A 128 17.74 -3.02 -24.90
N VAL A 129 16.41 -3.09 -24.75
CA VAL A 129 15.44 -2.57 -25.73
C VAL A 129 15.51 -1.05 -25.75
N ALA A 130 15.56 -0.41 -24.58
CA ALA A 130 15.73 1.04 -24.47
C ALA A 130 17.02 1.50 -25.17
N GLN A 131 18.15 0.86 -24.89
CA GLN A 131 19.43 1.23 -25.51
C GLN A 131 19.41 1.04 -27.03
N ALA A 132 18.86 -0.06 -27.52
CA ALA A 132 18.74 -0.32 -28.95
C ALA A 132 17.87 0.75 -29.65
N LEU A 133 16.73 1.10 -29.05
CA LEU A 133 15.87 2.17 -29.55
C LEU A 133 16.57 3.53 -29.57
N ILE A 134 17.27 3.90 -28.49
CA ILE A 134 17.97 5.18 -28.39
C ILE A 134 19.04 5.31 -29.48
N ARG A 135 19.83 4.24 -29.71
CA ARG A 135 20.81 4.20 -30.81
C ARG A 135 20.12 4.35 -32.17
N ALA A 136 19.05 3.60 -32.41
CA ALA A 136 18.28 3.67 -33.66
C ALA A 136 17.64 5.04 -33.90
N ALA A 137 17.25 5.75 -32.84
CA ALA A 137 16.68 7.09 -32.86
C ALA A 137 17.71 8.21 -33.08
N GLY A 138 19.02 7.91 -33.02
CA GLY A 138 20.10 8.88 -33.22
C GLY A 138 20.77 9.38 -31.92
N GLY A 139 20.57 8.67 -30.80
CA GLY A 139 21.32 8.83 -29.56
C GLY A 139 20.62 9.62 -28.45
N PHE A 140 19.58 10.39 -28.75
CA PHE A 140 18.97 11.35 -27.81
C PHE A 140 17.44 11.23 -27.76
N VAL A 141 16.92 10.53 -26.75
CA VAL A 141 15.48 10.32 -26.60
C VAL A 141 14.98 10.93 -25.30
N SER A 142 14.18 11.99 -25.37
CA SER A 142 13.48 12.51 -24.20
C SER A 142 12.33 11.57 -23.85
N ALA A 143 12.23 11.15 -22.59
CA ALA A 143 11.17 10.23 -22.17
C ALA A 143 10.75 10.47 -20.71
N PRO A 144 9.55 11.05 -20.45
CA PRO A 144 8.89 10.89 -19.16
C PRO A 144 8.24 9.49 -19.08
N SER A 145 7.67 9.14 -17.93
CA SER A 145 6.84 7.93 -17.79
C SER A 145 5.70 7.88 -18.83
N ALA A 146 5.31 6.71 -19.32
CA ALA A 146 4.35 6.55 -20.43
C ALA A 146 2.87 6.48 -20.00
N ASN A 147 2.47 7.28 -19.02
CA ASN A 147 1.10 7.37 -18.47
C ASN A 147 0.39 8.68 -18.85
N THR A 148 -0.93 8.74 -18.69
CA THR A 148 -1.63 10.03 -18.60
C THR A 148 -1.19 10.76 -17.33
N SER A 149 -0.97 12.08 -17.40
CA SER A 149 -0.45 12.87 -16.27
C SER A 149 -1.34 12.70 -15.03
N GLY A 150 -0.74 12.44 -13.87
CA GLY A 150 -1.43 12.20 -12.59
C GLY A 150 -1.65 10.73 -12.25
N ARG A 151 -1.84 9.84 -13.24
CA ARG A 151 -2.05 8.40 -13.02
C ARG A 151 -0.79 7.68 -12.53
N PRO A 152 -0.88 6.47 -11.94
CA PRO A 152 0.28 5.64 -11.62
C PRO A 152 1.21 5.41 -12.83
N SER A 153 2.52 5.36 -12.61
CA SER A 153 3.46 5.11 -13.71
C SER A 153 3.28 3.70 -14.30
N PRO A 154 3.49 3.50 -15.61
CA PRO A 154 3.27 2.22 -16.24
C PRO A 154 4.47 1.28 -16.06
N THR A 155 4.21 0.10 -15.53
CA THR A 155 5.20 -0.98 -15.35
C THR A 155 5.06 -2.13 -16.35
N THR A 156 4.06 -2.06 -17.24
CA THR A 156 3.81 -3.02 -18.33
C THR A 156 3.29 -2.28 -19.57
N ALA A 157 3.30 -2.93 -20.72
CA ALA A 157 2.78 -2.36 -21.96
C ALA A 157 1.25 -2.16 -21.93
N GLU A 158 0.54 -3.00 -21.19
CA GLU A 158 -0.92 -2.89 -21.00
C GLU A 158 -1.28 -1.58 -20.30
N HIS A 159 -0.53 -1.20 -19.26
CA HIS A 159 -0.71 0.10 -18.59
C HIS A 159 -0.51 1.28 -19.55
N VAL A 160 0.43 1.16 -20.50
CA VAL A 160 0.66 2.19 -21.53
C VAL A 160 -0.51 2.25 -22.51
N ALA A 161 -0.98 1.09 -22.97
CA ALA A 161 -2.09 1.00 -23.91
C ALA A 161 -3.38 1.58 -23.31
N GLU A 162 -3.66 1.30 -22.03
CA GLU A 162 -4.81 1.85 -21.29
C GLU A 162 -4.82 3.40 -21.33
N ASP A 163 -3.64 4.02 -21.19
CA ASP A 163 -3.54 5.48 -21.06
C ASP A 163 -3.37 6.21 -22.40
N LEU A 164 -2.64 5.60 -23.35
CA LEU A 164 -2.07 6.29 -24.52
C LEU A 164 -2.46 5.67 -25.88
N ASP A 165 -3.24 4.59 -25.93
CA ASP A 165 -3.74 4.08 -27.22
C ASP A 165 -4.50 5.16 -27.99
N GLY A 166 -4.20 5.25 -29.29
CA GLY A 166 -4.72 6.26 -30.19
C GLY A 166 -4.07 7.65 -30.08
N LYS A 167 -3.18 7.88 -29.10
CA LYS A 167 -2.46 9.16 -28.89
C LYS A 167 -0.99 9.11 -29.33
N ILE A 168 -0.40 7.93 -29.47
CA ILE A 168 1.03 7.72 -29.78
C ILE A 168 1.21 6.75 -30.96
N ASP A 169 2.38 6.74 -31.59
CA ASP A 169 2.65 5.96 -32.80
C ASP A 169 2.87 4.48 -32.54
N MET A 170 3.67 4.16 -31.52
CA MET A 170 4.04 2.78 -31.22
C MET A 170 4.22 2.52 -29.73
N ILE A 171 3.93 1.28 -29.31
CA ILE A 171 4.30 0.71 -28.01
C ILE A 171 5.17 -0.52 -28.29
N LEU A 172 6.39 -0.50 -27.76
CA LEU A 172 7.26 -1.68 -27.67
C LEU A 172 6.89 -2.45 -26.40
N ASP A 173 6.30 -3.62 -26.53
CA ASP A 173 5.92 -4.50 -25.42
C ASP A 173 7.09 -5.44 -25.09
N GLY A 174 7.86 -5.06 -24.08
CA GLY A 174 8.96 -5.85 -23.51
C GLY A 174 8.59 -6.59 -22.22
N GLY A 175 7.29 -6.70 -21.89
CA GLY A 175 6.80 -7.28 -20.64
C GLY A 175 6.94 -6.36 -19.42
N ALA A 176 6.90 -6.96 -18.23
CA ALA A 176 6.98 -6.20 -16.97
C ALA A 176 8.40 -5.71 -16.68
N VAL A 177 8.51 -4.49 -16.16
CA VAL A 177 9.79 -3.89 -15.71
C VAL A 177 10.33 -4.57 -14.45
N ASP A 178 11.63 -4.38 -14.20
CA ASP A 178 12.33 -5.06 -13.11
C ASP A 178 12.23 -4.33 -11.76
N ILE A 179 12.38 -3.00 -11.73
CA ILE A 179 12.40 -2.19 -10.48
C ILE A 179 10.99 -1.68 -10.11
N GLY A 180 10.23 -1.13 -11.06
CA GLY A 180 8.88 -0.60 -10.83
C GLY A 180 8.79 0.77 -10.15
N LEU A 181 9.92 1.43 -9.87
CA LEU A 181 10.00 2.82 -9.44
C LEU A 181 10.87 3.60 -10.42
N GLU A 182 10.62 4.91 -10.56
CA GLU A 182 11.46 5.78 -11.38
C GLU A 182 12.89 5.93 -10.82
N SER A 183 13.81 6.36 -11.69
CA SER A 183 15.21 6.62 -11.34
C SER A 183 15.40 7.61 -10.18
N THR A 184 16.47 7.43 -9.42
CA THR A 184 16.98 8.44 -8.49
C THR A 184 17.43 9.67 -9.31
N ILE A 185 17.10 10.87 -8.86
CA ILE A 185 17.54 12.13 -9.52
C ILE A 185 18.52 12.86 -8.62
N LEU A 186 19.72 13.10 -9.14
CA LEU A 186 20.81 13.84 -8.48
C LEU A 186 21.10 15.14 -9.25
N ASP A 187 20.99 16.28 -8.57
CA ASP A 187 21.37 17.60 -9.11
C ASP A 187 22.88 17.79 -8.97
N MET A 188 23.58 17.77 -10.11
CA MET A 188 25.04 17.96 -10.19
C MET A 188 25.41 19.44 -10.40
N THR A 189 24.44 20.35 -10.45
CA THR A 189 24.68 21.79 -10.62
C THR A 189 24.93 22.53 -9.30
N VAL A 190 24.88 21.80 -8.18
CA VAL A 190 25.04 22.32 -6.82
C VAL A 190 26.14 21.56 -6.08
N THR A 191 26.69 22.17 -5.02
CA THR A 191 27.72 21.56 -4.17
C THR A 191 27.34 21.70 -2.71
N PRO A 192 27.22 20.60 -1.94
CA PRO A 192 27.32 19.20 -2.40
C PRO A 192 26.19 18.83 -3.39
N PRO A 193 26.36 17.79 -4.24
CA PRO A 193 25.28 17.28 -5.09
C PRO A 193 24.01 16.98 -4.29
N MET A 194 22.84 17.09 -4.91
CA MET A 194 21.56 17.05 -4.18
C MET A 194 20.57 16.04 -4.76
N ILE A 195 20.06 15.13 -3.94
CA ILE A 195 19.00 14.20 -4.33
C ILE A 195 17.67 14.98 -4.39
N LEU A 196 17.14 15.12 -5.61
CA LEU A 196 15.83 15.75 -5.86
C LEU A 196 14.69 14.73 -5.93
N ARG A 197 15.00 13.46 -6.18
CA ARG A 197 14.01 12.38 -6.17
C ARG A 197 14.64 11.07 -5.69
N PRO A 198 14.14 10.46 -4.60
CA PRO A 198 14.61 9.15 -4.17
C PRO A 198 14.14 8.06 -5.15
N GLY A 199 14.99 7.06 -5.32
CA GLY A 199 14.80 5.90 -6.18
C GLY A 199 15.64 4.71 -5.69
N ALA A 200 16.06 3.84 -6.60
CA ALA A 200 16.82 2.63 -6.26
C ALA A 200 18.24 2.88 -5.73
N ILE A 201 18.83 4.05 -6.03
CA ILE A 201 20.15 4.46 -5.53
C ILE A 201 19.94 5.40 -4.35
N THR A 202 20.52 5.06 -3.21
CA THR A 202 20.32 5.76 -1.92
C THR A 202 21.39 6.82 -1.67
N ALA A 203 21.20 7.66 -0.64
CA ALA A 203 22.17 8.68 -0.27
C ALA A 203 23.51 8.06 0.16
N GLU A 204 23.45 6.99 0.95
CA GLU A 204 24.60 6.26 1.45
C GLU A 204 25.46 5.71 0.30
N MET A 205 24.81 5.21 -0.77
CA MET A 205 25.50 4.71 -1.96
C MET A 205 26.26 5.82 -2.71
N PHE A 206 25.77 7.07 -2.68
CA PHE A 206 26.52 8.19 -3.25
C PHE A 206 27.65 8.63 -2.32
N GLU A 207 27.38 8.70 -1.01
CA GLU A 207 28.34 9.13 -0.01
C GLU A 207 29.60 8.26 0.03
N GLU A 208 29.46 6.96 -0.19
CA GLU A 208 30.58 6.02 -0.33
C GLU A 208 31.50 6.34 -1.52
N LEU A 209 30.99 6.97 -2.58
CA LEU A 209 31.72 7.21 -3.83
C LEU A 209 32.26 8.63 -3.95
N ILE A 210 31.45 9.62 -3.60
CA ILE A 210 31.74 11.04 -3.87
C ILE A 210 31.73 11.92 -2.61
N GLY A 211 31.52 11.34 -1.43
CA GLY A 211 31.38 12.09 -0.17
C GLY A 211 29.99 12.72 -0.02
N GLU A 212 29.90 13.75 0.82
CA GLU A 212 28.61 14.35 1.24
C GLU A 212 27.65 14.64 0.08
N VAL A 213 26.41 14.15 0.22
CA VAL A 213 25.30 14.43 -0.69
C VAL A 213 24.11 14.96 0.11
N SER A 214 23.54 16.07 -0.35
CA SER A 214 22.35 16.66 0.26
C SER A 214 21.07 16.00 -0.24
N VAL A 215 19.99 16.08 0.54
CA VAL A 215 18.65 15.65 0.13
C VAL A 215 17.75 16.87 0.15
N ASP A 216 17.00 17.10 -0.93
CA ASP A 216 16.11 18.25 -1.02
C ASP A 216 15.05 18.22 0.11
N GLU A 217 15.00 19.28 0.90
CA GLU A 217 14.07 19.44 2.02
C GLU A 217 12.60 19.46 1.55
N THR A 218 12.33 19.84 0.30
CA THR A 218 10.96 19.81 -0.26
C THR A 218 10.44 18.38 -0.51
N LEU A 219 11.29 17.36 -0.36
CA LEU A 219 10.84 15.97 -0.29
C LEU A 219 10.11 15.64 1.03
N LEU A 220 10.20 16.51 2.03
CA LEU A 220 9.68 16.32 3.39
C LEU A 220 8.46 17.22 3.73
N GLY A 221 8.00 18.11 2.85
CA GLY A 221 6.90 19.05 3.14
C GLY A 221 6.33 19.79 1.92
N ASP A 222 5.15 20.39 2.11
CA ASP A 222 4.18 20.87 1.10
C ASP A 222 4.69 21.74 -0.07
N GLU A 223 3.87 21.74 -1.12
CA GLU A 223 4.01 22.41 -2.42
C GLU A 223 4.79 23.73 -2.40
N SER A 224 6.03 23.67 -2.88
CA SER A 224 6.83 24.85 -3.22
C SER A 224 6.27 25.57 -4.46
N GLU A 225 6.08 26.89 -4.40
CA GLU A 225 5.69 27.70 -5.57
C GLU A 225 6.78 27.76 -6.66
N LYS A 226 8.03 27.35 -6.35
CA LYS A 226 9.14 27.37 -7.32
C LYS A 226 8.92 26.35 -8.45
N ALA A 227 9.41 26.67 -9.65
CA ALA A 227 9.37 25.75 -10.79
C ALA A 227 10.13 24.45 -10.45
N PRO A 228 9.57 23.26 -10.77
CA PRO A 228 10.21 21.99 -10.41
C PRO A 228 11.49 21.79 -11.23
N LYS A 229 12.62 21.62 -10.55
CA LYS A 229 13.90 21.28 -11.20
C LYS A 229 13.90 19.88 -11.82
N ALA A 230 13.03 19.00 -11.34
CA ALA A 230 12.97 17.60 -11.76
C ALA A 230 11.52 17.07 -11.85
N PRO A 231 11.27 16.03 -12.65
CA PRO A 231 9.97 15.38 -12.71
C PRO A 231 9.51 14.79 -11.38
N GLY A 232 8.25 15.04 -11.03
CA GLY A 232 7.58 14.39 -9.90
C GLY A 232 7.70 15.14 -8.56
N MET A 233 8.04 16.43 -8.58
CA MET A 233 8.20 17.26 -7.37
C MET A 233 6.95 18.05 -6.95
N LYS A 234 6.17 18.58 -7.90
CA LYS A 234 5.15 19.63 -7.62
C LYS A 234 3.70 19.16 -7.55
N TYR A 235 3.29 18.21 -8.39
CA TYR A 235 1.86 17.88 -8.55
C TYR A 235 1.49 16.59 -7.82
N ARG A 236 0.20 16.43 -7.46
CA ARG A 236 -0.34 15.11 -7.08
C ARG A 236 -0.05 14.13 -8.22
N HIS A 237 0.76 13.13 -7.92
CA HIS A 237 1.29 12.18 -8.88
C HIS A 237 1.02 10.76 -8.37
N TYR A 238 0.77 9.84 -9.31
CA TYR A 238 0.57 8.42 -9.03
C TYR A 238 -0.73 8.07 -8.31
N ALA A 239 -1.71 8.98 -8.31
CA ALA A 239 -2.95 8.79 -7.57
C ALA A 239 -3.86 7.79 -8.31
N PRO A 240 -4.32 6.72 -7.64
CA PRO A 240 -5.43 5.91 -8.14
C PRO A 240 -6.72 6.74 -8.13
N LYS A 241 -7.78 6.23 -8.77
CA LYS A 241 -9.12 6.84 -8.77
C LYS A 241 -9.69 6.90 -7.35
N ALA A 242 -9.48 5.84 -6.58
CA ALA A 242 -9.92 5.73 -5.19
C ALA A 242 -9.09 6.62 -4.26
N LYS A 243 -9.67 7.03 -3.13
CA LYS A 243 -8.97 7.78 -2.09
C LYS A 243 -7.99 6.86 -1.36
N LEU A 244 -6.69 7.11 -1.51
CA LEU A 244 -5.66 6.37 -0.78
C LEU A 244 -5.32 7.06 0.55
N LEU A 245 -5.31 6.29 1.64
CA LEU A 245 -4.92 6.69 3.00
C LEU A 245 -3.78 5.81 3.47
N ILE A 246 -2.71 6.42 3.96
CA ILE A 246 -1.60 5.70 4.59
C ILE A 246 -1.90 5.59 6.08
N VAL A 247 -1.93 4.37 6.62
CA VAL A 247 -2.06 4.13 8.05
C VAL A 247 -0.65 3.96 8.63
N GLU A 248 -0.29 4.84 9.56
CA GLU A 248 1.08 4.92 10.10
C GLU A 248 1.11 4.60 11.59
N GLY A 249 1.97 3.67 11.96
CA GLY A 249 2.23 3.28 13.35
C GLY A 249 3.26 2.16 13.40
N ASP A 250 3.31 1.43 14.50
CA ASP A 250 3.96 0.12 14.44
C ASP A 250 3.09 -0.88 13.67
N LEU A 251 3.73 -1.93 13.15
CA LEU A 251 3.05 -2.90 12.28
C LEU A 251 1.80 -3.52 12.92
N ARG A 252 1.82 -3.76 14.24
CA ARG A 252 0.67 -4.35 14.94
C ARG A 252 -0.46 -3.33 15.03
N GLU A 253 -0.16 -2.09 15.37
CA GLU A 253 -1.14 -1.00 15.39
C GLU A 253 -1.75 -0.77 14.00
N GLU A 254 -0.94 -0.77 12.94
CA GLU A 254 -1.42 -0.59 11.56
C GLU A 254 -2.42 -1.66 11.16
N ILE A 255 -2.10 -2.94 11.44
CA ILE A 255 -3.02 -4.06 11.18
C ILE A 255 -4.34 -3.84 11.92
N LEU A 256 -4.29 -3.50 13.20
CA LEU A 256 -5.49 -3.29 14.03
C LEU A 256 -6.33 -2.10 13.55
N ALA A 257 -5.69 -1.01 13.17
CA ALA A 257 -6.35 0.18 12.65
C ALA A 257 -7.02 -0.10 11.29
N ILE A 258 -6.31 -0.72 10.34
CA ILE A 258 -6.85 -1.07 9.02
C ILE A 258 -8.02 -2.06 9.15
N ARG A 259 -7.91 -3.05 10.06
CA ARG A 259 -9.02 -3.96 10.38
C ARG A 259 -10.27 -3.22 10.83
N GLN A 260 -10.14 -2.28 11.77
CA GLN A 260 -11.28 -1.49 12.23
C GLN A 260 -11.86 -0.60 11.12
N LEU A 261 -11.02 0.06 10.33
CA LEU A 261 -11.45 0.95 9.24
C LEU A 261 -12.18 0.17 8.13
N SER A 262 -11.65 -1.00 7.75
CA SER A 262 -12.27 -1.89 6.76
C SER A 262 -13.57 -2.51 7.27
N TYR A 263 -13.64 -2.88 8.55
CA TYR A 263 -14.87 -3.34 9.19
C TYR A 263 -15.95 -2.24 9.19
N ALA A 264 -15.60 -1.00 9.54
CA ALA A 264 -16.53 0.13 9.51
C ALA A 264 -17.10 0.37 8.10
N ALA A 265 -16.24 0.32 7.07
CA ALA A 265 -16.69 0.43 5.68
C ALA A 265 -17.65 -0.72 5.30
N TYR A 266 -17.32 -1.96 5.68
CA TYR A 266 -18.16 -3.13 5.43
C TYR A 266 -19.55 -3.00 6.07
N ARG A 267 -19.65 -2.50 7.31
CA ARG A 267 -20.94 -2.26 7.99
C ARG A 267 -21.82 -1.25 7.26
N GLU A 268 -21.21 -0.25 6.66
CA GLU A 268 -21.91 0.75 5.85
C GLU A 268 -22.25 0.24 4.44
N GLY A 269 -21.99 -1.04 4.13
CA GLY A 269 -22.19 -1.62 2.81
C GLY A 269 -21.22 -1.13 1.75
N ARG A 270 -20.09 -0.53 2.16
CA ARG A 270 -19.03 -0.01 1.29
C ARG A 270 -17.87 -1.00 1.20
N GLN A 271 -17.20 -1.02 0.06
CA GLN A 271 -16.04 -1.87 -0.18
C GLN A 271 -14.75 -1.05 0.02
N ALA A 272 -13.90 -1.48 0.96
CA ALA A 272 -12.58 -0.91 1.18
C ALA A 272 -11.52 -1.69 0.40
N GLY A 273 -10.53 -0.99 -0.16
CA GLY A 273 -9.28 -1.57 -0.65
C GLY A 273 -8.22 -1.59 0.44
N ILE A 274 -7.37 -2.62 0.44
CA ILE A 274 -6.25 -2.75 1.38
C ILE A 274 -4.98 -3.12 0.62
N ILE A 275 -3.94 -2.30 0.78
CA ILE A 275 -2.57 -2.62 0.33
C ILE A 275 -1.84 -3.23 1.52
N ALA A 276 -1.52 -4.52 1.40
CA ALA A 276 -0.89 -5.30 2.46
C ALA A 276 0.33 -6.05 1.94
N THR A 277 1.24 -6.42 2.85
CA THR A 277 2.32 -7.35 2.52
C THR A 277 1.88 -8.80 2.73
N ALA A 278 2.67 -9.75 2.22
CA ALA A 278 2.36 -11.18 2.37
C ALA A 278 2.24 -11.61 3.83
N GLU A 279 3.02 -11.00 4.72
CA GLU A 279 3.06 -11.28 6.15
C GLU A 279 1.78 -10.84 6.87
N THR A 280 1.13 -9.78 6.39
CA THR A 280 -0.02 -9.17 7.05
C THR A 280 -1.36 -9.50 6.40
N LEU A 281 -1.35 -9.90 5.12
CA LEU A 281 -2.53 -10.26 4.34
C LEU A 281 -3.52 -11.16 5.10
N PRO A 282 -3.10 -12.21 5.84
CA PRO A 282 -4.03 -13.09 6.56
C PRO A 282 -4.84 -12.42 7.68
N PHE A 283 -4.46 -11.22 8.13
CA PHE A 283 -5.14 -10.51 9.22
C PHE A 283 -6.33 -9.66 8.76
N TYR A 284 -6.51 -9.46 7.45
CA TYR A 284 -7.58 -8.62 6.90
C TYR A 284 -8.74 -9.47 6.41
N LYS A 285 -9.87 -9.40 7.11
CA LYS A 285 -11.09 -10.17 6.80
C LYS A 285 -12.06 -9.42 5.89
N TYR A 286 -12.08 -8.09 5.97
CA TYR A 286 -13.04 -7.23 5.26
C TYR A 286 -12.32 -6.40 4.19
N GLY A 287 -12.94 -6.25 3.01
CA GLY A 287 -12.39 -5.48 1.89
C GLY A 287 -11.60 -6.32 0.86
N ILE A 288 -11.17 -5.65 -0.21
CA ILE A 288 -10.29 -6.24 -1.23
C ILE A 288 -8.85 -6.02 -0.82
N VAL A 289 -8.15 -7.11 -0.52
CA VAL A 289 -6.74 -7.08 -0.15
C VAL A 289 -5.88 -7.38 -1.37
N LYS A 290 -4.94 -6.49 -1.70
CA LYS A 290 -3.93 -6.71 -2.75
C LYS A 290 -2.55 -6.83 -2.10
N ASN A 291 -1.83 -7.89 -2.46
CA ASN A 291 -0.47 -8.12 -1.99
C ASN A 291 0.53 -7.28 -2.80
N ILE A 292 1.24 -6.40 -2.12
CA ILE A 292 2.29 -5.57 -2.73
C ILE A 292 3.68 -6.23 -2.70
N GLY A 293 3.92 -7.23 -1.85
CA GLY A 293 5.22 -7.88 -1.74
C GLY A 293 5.50 -8.37 -0.32
N THR A 294 6.78 -8.52 0.01
CA THR A 294 7.23 -8.93 1.34
C THR A 294 8.06 -7.83 2.00
N ARG A 295 7.94 -7.68 3.32
CA ARG A 295 8.76 -6.72 4.08
C ARG A 295 10.23 -7.13 4.12
N GLU A 296 10.50 -8.43 4.05
CA GLU A 296 11.87 -8.96 3.92
C GLU A 296 12.55 -8.53 2.61
N ASN A 297 11.77 -8.32 1.53
CA ASN A 297 12.30 -7.96 0.22
C ASN A 297 11.58 -6.74 -0.36
N GLU A 298 12.00 -5.55 0.06
CA GLU A 298 11.45 -4.25 -0.38
C GLU A 298 11.44 -4.07 -1.90
N LYS A 299 12.33 -4.75 -2.64
CA LYS A 299 12.33 -4.71 -4.12
C LYS A 299 11.03 -5.25 -4.70
N THR A 300 10.40 -6.22 -4.04
CA THR A 300 9.09 -6.74 -4.47
C THR A 300 7.99 -5.69 -4.29
N ILE A 301 8.05 -4.92 -3.21
CA ILE A 301 7.11 -3.82 -2.91
C ILE A 301 7.26 -2.73 -3.97
N ALA A 302 8.49 -2.28 -4.22
CA ALA A 302 8.81 -1.30 -5.26
C ALA A 302 8.29 -1.73 -6.64
N ARG A 303 8.55 -3.00 -7.01
CA ARG A 303 8.13 -3.56 -8.31
C ARG A 303 6.62 -3.55 -8.51
N ASN A 304 5.88 -3.81 -7.45
CA ASN A 304 4.44 -4.01 -7.49
C ASN A 304 3.63 -2.76 -7.18
N LEU A 305 4.23 -1.70 -6.61
CA LEU A 305 3.51 -0.52 -6.13
C LEU A 305 2.53 0.04 -7.18
N TYR A 306 3.02 0.41 -8.37
CA TYR A 306 2.15 0.97 -9.40
C TYR A 306 1.18 -0.04 -10.00
N ARG A 307 1.55 -1.33 -10.05
CA ARG A 307 0.65 -2.40 -10.49
C ARG A 307 -0.55 -2.50 -9.55
N VAL A 308 -0.30 -2.58 -8.25
CA VAL A 308 -1.37 -2.65 -7.23
C VAL A 308 -2.26 -1.41 -7.25
N LEU A 309 -1.68 -0.21 -7.40
CA LEU A 309 -2.46 1.01 -7.53
C LEU A 309 -3.37 1.00 -8.77
N ARG A 310 -2.90 0.45 -9.90
CA ARG A 310 -3.72 0.29 -11.11
C ARG A 310 -4.74 -0.83 -10.99
N GLU A 311 -4.43 -1.93 -10.34
CA GLU A 311 -5.41 -3.00 -10.07
C GLU A 311 -6.60 -2.46 -9.28
N PHE A 312 -6.40 -1.53 -8.35
CA PHE A 312 -7.51 -0.88 -7.66
C PHE A 312 -8.32 0.10 -8.54
N ASP A 313 -7.79 0.59 -9.66
CA ASP A 313 -8.56 1.39 -10.61
C ASP A 313 -9.60 0.55 -11.39
N GLU A 314 -9.47 -0.78 -11.34
CA GLU A 314 -10.39 -1.77 -11.91
C GLU A 314 -11.42 -2.29 -10.88
N GLU A 315 -11.18 -2.05 -9.59
CA GLU A 315 -12.07 -2.43 -8.50
C GLU A 315 -13.03 -1.30 -8.15
N ASP A 316 -14.24 -1.63 -7.68
CA ASP A 316 -15.22 -0.65 -7.21
C ASP A 316 -14.98 -0.33 -5.72
N VAL A 317 -13.85 0.32 -5.43
CA VAL A 317 -13.48 0.76 -4.07
C VAL A 317 -13.42 2.29 -4.00
N GLU A 318 -14.06 2.86 -2.98
CA GLU A 318 -14.02 4.31 -2.75
C GLU A 318 -12.72 4.72 -2.03
N THR A 319 -12.27 3.88 -1.10
CA THR A 319 -11.12 4.16 -0.22
C THR A 319 -10.18 2.97 -0.18
N ILE A 320 -8.89 3.25 -0.30
CA ILE A 320 -7.79 2.29 -0.13
C ILE A 320 -7.03 2.65 1.14
N TYR A 321 -6.82 1.68 2.01
CA TYR A 321 -5.92 1.79 3.16
C TYR A 321 -4.60 1.08 2.84
N SER A 322 -3.48 1.77 2.97
CA SER A 322 -2.16 1.18 2.84
C SER A 322 -1.47 1.13 4.19
N GLU A 323 -0.81 0.02 4.46
CA GLU A 323 0.25 -0.03 5.47
C GLU A 323 1.37 0.95 5.14
N SER A 324 2.18 1.31 6.15
CA SER A 324 3.39 2.07 5.95
C SER A 324 4.62 1.16 5.77
N PHE A 325 5.64 1.69 5.10
CA PHE A 325 6.89 1.00 4.81
C PHE A 325 8.07 1.74 5.43
N ALA A 326 9.20 1.05 5.59
CA ALA A 326 10.38 1.60 6.24
C ALA A 326 10.83 2.92 5.59
N VAL A 327 11.33 3.86 6.39
CA VAL A 327 11.79 5.18 5.91
C VAL A 327 13.28 5.21 5.53
N GLN A 328 13.94 4.05 5.51
CA GLN A 328 15.35 3.88 5.15
C GLN A 328 15.50 3.16 3.81
N GLY A 329 16.65 3.32 3.16
CA GLY A 329 16.97 2.62 1.91
C GLY A 329 15.92 2.79 0.81
N MET A 330 15.46 1.67 0.25
CA MET A 330 14.46 1.65 -0.84
C MET A 330 13.04 1.97 -0.32
N GLY A 331 12.75 1.65 0.94
CA GLY A 331 11.52 2.05 1.62
C GLY A 331 11.24 3.56 1.55
N LYS A 332 12.27 4.41 1.62
CA LYS A 332 12.13 5.86 1.43
C LYS A 332 11.59 6.23 0.04
N ALA A 333 12.03 5.53 -1.00
CA ALA A 333 11.53 5.75 -2.36
C ALA A 333 10.09 5.27 -2.52
N ILE A 334 9.74 4.11 -1.92
CA ILE A 334 8.38 3.58 -1.89
C ILE A 334 7.44 4.56 -1.19
N MET A 335 7.78 4.99 0.02
CA MET A 335 6.98 5.94 0.80
C MET A 335 6.82 7.26 0.07
N ASN A 336 7.88 7.80 -0.56
CA ASN A 336 7.76 9.03 -1.35
C ASN A 336 6.71 8.92 -2.48
N ARG A 337 6.58 7.75 -3.13
CA ARG A 337 5.56 7.54 -4.17
C ARG A 337 4.17 7.32 -3.57
N LEU A 338 4.09 6.55 -2.49
CA LEU A 338 2.84 6.26 -1.80
C LEU A 338 2.21 7.54 -1.22
N GLU A 339 3.01 8.40 -0.59
CA GLU A 339 2.57 9.69 -0.05
C GLU A 339 2.03 10.62 -1.13
N LYS A 340 2.70 10.68 -2.29
CA LYS A 340 2.24 11.45 -3.44
C LYS A 340 0.94 10.90 -4.03
N ALA A 341 0.80 9.57 -4.09
CA ALA A 341 -0.43 8.92 -4.52
C ALA A 341 -1.60 9.22 -3.56
N ALA A 342 -1.32 9.19 -2.25
CA ALA A 342 -2.26 9.51 -1.18
C ALA A 342 -2.58 11.01 -1.09
N GLY A 343 -1.81 11.88 -1.75
CA GLY A 343 -1.93 13.33 -1.57
C GLY A 343 -1.65 13.74 -0.12
N HIS A 344 -0.66 13.10 0.51
CA HIS A 344 -0.26 13.30 1.91
C HIS A 344 -1.34 12.96 2.95
N LEU A 345 -2.40 12.24 2.55
CA LEU A 345 -3.42 11.77 3.49
C LEU A 345 -2.91 10.60 4.32
N ARG A 346 -2.71 10.86 5.62
CA ARG A 346 -2.23 9.90 6.61
C ARG A 346 -3.23 9.76 7.76
N ILE A 347 -3.30 8.57 8.33
CA ILE A 347 -4.05 8.26 9.55
C ILE A 347 -3.07 7.67 10.56
N SER A 348 -3.05 8.22 11.77
CA SER A 348 -2.31 7.60 12.88
C SER A 348 -3.01 6.31 13.31
N ALA A 349 -2.30 5.18 13.22
CA ALA A 349 -2.79 3.89 13.66
C ALA A 349 -3.14 3.92 15.16
N ALA A 350 -2.23 4.47 15.99
CA ALA A 350 -2.44 4.67 17.41
C ALA A 350 -3.73 5.45 17.73
N ALA A 351 -4.07 6.48 16.93
CA ALA A 351 -5.30 7.26 17.15
C ALA A 351 -6.57 6.44 16.89
N VAL A 352 -6.56 5.54 15.91
CA VAL A 352 -7.66 4.60 15.65
C VAL A 352 -7.72 3.53 16.73
N VAL A 353 -6.55 2.97 17.08
CA VAL A 353 -6.39 1.91 18.07
C VAL A 353 -6.80 2.37 19.46
N LYS A 354 -6.50 3.61 19.85
CA LYS A 354 -6.82 4.15 21.18
C LYS A 354 -8.32 4.22 21.45
N ARG A 355 -9.14 4.44 20.41
CA ARG A 355 -10.62 4.48 20.51
C ARG A 355 -11.24 3.11 20.81
N GLN A 356 -10.44 2.05 20.80
CA GLN A 356 -10.89 0.69 21.03
C GLN A 356 -10.39 0.22 22.39
N LYS A 357 -11.21 0.40 23.43
CA LYS A 357 -10.88 -0.03 24.80
C LYS A 357 -10.66 -1.54 24.90
N TYR A 358 -11.54 -2.30 24.24
CA TYR A 358 -11.47 -3.76 24.20
C TYR A 358 -11.40 -4.22 22.75
N ARG A 359 -10.61 -5.24 22.45
CA ARG A 359 -10.54 -5.89 21.13
C ARG A 359 -10.98 -7.33 21.16
N ARG A 360 -10.82 -7.97 22.31
CA ARG A 360 -11.25 -9.35 22.53
C ARG A 360 -12.30 -9.40 23.61
N ILE A 361 -13.36 -10.16 23.37
CA ILE A 361 -14.38 -10.46 24.36
C ILE A 361 -14.37 -11.96 24.56
N THR A 362 -14.03 -12.40 25.77
CA THR A 362 -13.99 -13.82 26.10
C THR A 362 -15.03 -14.14 27.15
N PHE A 363 -16.03 -14.94 26.75
CA PHE A 363 -17.00 -15.49 27.70
C PHE A 363 -16.39 -16.70 28.42
N VAL A 364 -16.39 -16.70 29.75
CA VAL A 364 -15.79 -17.79 30.53
C VAL A 364 -16.87 -18.54 31.29
N GLY A 365 -16.93 -19.85 31.08
CA GLY A 365 -17.80 -20.77 31.81
C GLY A 365 -17.01 -21.82 32.58
N LYS A 366 -17.72 -22.79 33.16
CA LYS A 366 -17.08 -23.92 33.86
C LYS A 366 -16.31 -24.84 32.91
N THR A 367 -16.98 -25.36 31.88
CA THR A 367 -16.41 -26.37 30.96
C THR A 367 -16.44 -25.94 29.49
N ASP A 368 -16.93 -24.74 29.17
CA ASP A 368 -17.01 -24.21 27.79
C ASP A 368 -17.86 -25.02 26.80
N CYS A 369 -18.88 -25.74 27.30
CA CYS A 369 -19.75 -26.60 26.46
C CYS A 369 -21.22 -26.15 26.43
N ALA A 370 -21.59 -25.00 27.00
CA ALA A 370 -22.98 -24.54 27.03
C ALA A 370 -23.11 -23.00 27.11
N ARG A 371 -23.16 -22.44 28.32
CA ARG A 371 -23.52 -21.02 28.55
C ARG A 371 -22.58 -20.02 27.87
N ALA A 372 -21.27 -20.19 28.05
CA ALA A 372 -20.25 -19.32 27.46
C ALA A 372 -20.22 -19.35 25.92
N PRO A 373 -20.19 -20.51 25.23
CA PRO A 373 -20.22 -20.53 23.76
C PRO A 373 -21.56 -20.03 23.19
N MET A 374 -22.69 -20.28 23.86
CA MET A 374 -23.97 -19.67 23.48
C MET A 374 -23.90 -18.14 23.54
N ALA A 375 -23.39 -17.56 24.63
CA ALA A 375 -23.27 -16.11 24.78
C ALA A 375 -22.34 -15.48 23.73
N ALA A 376 -21.19 -16.11 23.47
CA ALA A 376 -20.25 -15.69 22.43
C ALA A 376 -20.89 -15.68 21.04
N GLU A 377 -21.61 -16.73 20.69
CA GLU A 377 -22.28 -16.84 19.39
C GLU A 377 -23.45 -15.85 19.25
N ILE A 378 -24.22 -15.63 20.31
CA ILE A 378 -25.25 -14.58 20.34
C ILE A 378 -24.61 -13.22 20.05
N LEU A 379 -23.48 -12.88 20.69
CA LEU A 379 -22.82 -11.59 20.50
C LEU A 379 -22.32 -11.41 19.06
N ARG A 380 -21.81 -12.47 18.42
CA ARG A 380 -21.35 -12.43 17.01
C ARG A 380 -22.48 -12.09 16.02
N HIS A 381 -23.74 -12.22 16.42
CA HIS A 381 -24.90 -11.86 15.60
C HIS A 381 -25.36 -10.41 15.79
N TYR A 382 -24.75 -9.65 16.72
CA TYR A 382 -24.99 -8.22 16.84
C TYR A 382 -24.07 -7.43 15.89
N ASP A 383 -24.63 -6.38 15.29
CA ASP A 383 -23.91 -5.46 14.42
C ASP A 383 -23.27 -4.33 15.25
N LEU A 384 -22.11 -4.61 15.83
CA LEU A 384 -21.39 -3.70 16.74
C LEU A 384 -20.59 -2.63 15.97
N LYS A 385 -20.42 -1.43 16.57
CA LYS A 385 -19.59 -0.33 16.04
C LYS A 385 -18.14 -0.68 15.83
N GLN A 386 -17.63 -1.56 16.67
CA GLN A 386 -16.25 -1.98 16.65
C GLN A 386 -16.13 -3.44 16.23
N GLU A 387 -15.05 -3.78 15.53
CA GLU A 387 -14.68 -5.18 15.36
C GLU A 387 -14.19 -5.73 16.71
N TYR A 388 -14.78 -6.85 17.13
CA TYR A 388 -14.32 -7.63 18.28
C TYR A 388 -13.96 -9.05 17.86
N VAL A 389 -12.88 -9.57 18.43
CA VAL A 389 -12.62 -11.00 18.46
C VAL A 389 -13.43 -11.60 19.61
N VAL A 390 -14.50 -12.33 19.29
CA VAL A 390 -15.39 -12.93 20.29
C VAL A 390 -15.08 -14.41 20.46
N ASP A 391 -14.73 -14.81 21.68
CA ASP A 391 -14.33 -16.17 22.06
C ASP A 391 -15.11 -16.68 23.28
N SER A 392 -15.04 -17.99 23.54
CA SER A 392 -15.40 -18.56 24.83
C SER A 392 -14.34 -19.53 25.35
N ARG A 393 -14.27 -19.69 26.68
CA ARG A 393 -13.30 -20.54 27.40
C ARG A 393 -13.92 -21.17 28.64
N GLY A 394 -13.26 -22.22 29.13
CA GLY A 394 -13.70 -23.01 30.28
C GLY A 394 -12.63 -23.05 31.36
N LEU A 395 -13.01 -22.81 32.62
CA LEU A 395 -12.07 -22.87 33.74
C LEU A 395 -11.56 -24.28 34.04
N VAL A 396 -12.30 -25.31 33.65
CA VAL A 396 -11.94 -26.72 33.82
C VAL A 396 -12.32 -27.48 32.56
N VAL A 397 -11.36 -27.61 31.64
CA VAL A 397 -11.47 -28.38 30.40
C VAL A 397 -10.37 -29.44 30.42
N LEU A 398 -10.75 -30.69 30.69
CA LEU A 398 -9.80 -31.81 30.78
C LEU A 398 -9.37 -32.31 29.39
N PHE A 399 -10.30 -32.26 28.43
CA PHE A 399 -10.06 -32.60 27.04
C PHE A 399 -11.02 -31.76 26.16
N PRO A 400 -10.66 -31.50 24.89
CA PRO A 400 -11.53 -30.78 23.97
C PRO A 400 -12.82 -31.56 23.72
N GLU A 401 -13.97 -30.91 23.93
CA GLU A 401 -15.31 -31.48 23.78
C GLU A 401 -16.18 -30.59 22.90
N PRO A 402 -17.09 -31.16 22.10
CA PRO A 402 -18.10 -30.37 21.40
C PRO A 402 -19.09 -29.73 22.39
N VAL A 403 -19.83 -28.75 21.92
CA VAL A 403 -20.93 -28.15 22.68
C VAL A 403 -22.00 -29.20 23.03
N ASN A 404 -22.65 -29.02 24.18
CA ASN A 404 -23.78 -29.83 24.59
C ASN A 404 -24.87 -29.85 23.50
N GLN A 405 -25.31 -31.03 23.10
CA GLN A 405 -26.27 -31.22 22.01
C GLN A 405 -27.60 -30.46 22.22
N LYS A 406 -28.04 -30.26 23.47
CA LYS A 406 -29.24 -29.48 23.76
C LYS A 406 -29.01 -27.98 23.56
N ALA A 407 -27.83 -27.46 23.92
CA ALA A 407 -27.46 -26.07 23.64
C ALA A 407 -27.40 -25.83 22.13
N GLU A 408 -26.75 -26.73 21.38
CA GLU A 408 -26.70 -26.69 19.92
C GLU A 408 -28.10 -26.74 19.28
N ALA A 409 -29.00 -27.58 19.79
CA ALA A 409 -30.37 -27.65 19.31
C ALA A 409 -31.14 -26.33 19.49
N ILE A 410 -30.96 -25.65 20.64
CA ILE A 410 -31.55 -24.34 20.89
C ILE A 410 -30.95 -23.27 19.96
N MET A 411 -29.63 -23.23 19.81
CA MET A 411 -28.97 -22.27 18.90
C MET A 411 -29.46 -22.43 17.46
N LYS A 412 -29.59 -23.67 16.97
CA LYS A 412 -30.16 -23.95 15.64
C LYS A 412 -31.58 -23.47 15.47
N SER A 413 -32.40 -23.57 16.52
CA SER A 413 -33.77 -23.04 16.49
C SER A 413 -33.82 -21.51 16.33
N ALA A 414 -32.75 -20.82 16.73
CA ALA A 414 -32.54 -19.38 16.55
C ALA A 414 -31.70 -19.03 15.30
N GLN A 415 -31.50 -19.97 14.36
CA GLN A 415 -30.69 -19.80 13.14
C GLN A 415 -29.20 -19.55 13.40
N MET A 416 -28.69 -19.94 14.56
CA MET A 416 -27.27 -19.90 14.93
C MET A 416 -26.69 -21.32 14.99
N THR A 417 -25.37 -21.47 15.00
CA THR A 417 -24.73 -22.80 15.08
C THR A 417 -23.48 -22.77 15.94
N LEU A 418 -23.28 -23.80 16.76
CA LEU A 418 -22.07 -24.04 17.53
C LEU A 418 -21.34 -25.31 17.07
N ALA A 419 -21.69 -25.85 15.89
CA ALA A 419 -21.17 -27.12 15.39
C ALA A 419 -19.63 -27.19 15.30
N ASP A 420 -18.97 -26.07 15.00
CA ASP A 420 -17.51 -25.98 14.89
C ASP A 420 -16.83 -25.62 16.21
N HIS A 421 -17.61 -25.36 17.28
CA HIS A 421 -17.06 -25.03 18.58
C HIS A 421 -16.55 -26.28 19.29
N VAL A 422 -15.35 -26.15 19.84
CA VAL A 422 -14.70 -27.14 20.70
C VAL A 422 -14.22 -26.43 21.94
N SER A 423 -14.52 -27.00 23.11
CA SER A 423 -14.16 -26.42 24.40
C SER A 423 -12.67 -26.20 24.53
N ARG A 424 -12.29 -25.04 25.08
CA ARG A 424 -10.90 -24.67 25.32
C ARG A 424 -10.69 -24.20 26.75
N GLN A 425 -9.60 -24.64 27.35
CA GLN A 425 -9.19 -24.23 28.70
C GLN A 425 -8.91 -22.73 28.72
N PHE A 426 -9.37 -22.04 29.76
CA PHE A 426 -8.97 -20.68 30.07
C PHE A 426 -7.57 -20.69 30.70
N ASP A 427 -6.70 -19.78 30.26
CA ASP A 427 -5.32 -19.64 30.73
C ASP A 427 -4.86 -18.17 30.72
N ALA A 428 -3.60 -17.96 31.12
CA ALA A 428 -2.99 -16.63 31.19
C ALA A 428 -2.86 -15.94 29.83
N GLU A 429 -2.82 -16.67 28.70
CA GLU A 429 -2.72 -16.06 27.36
C GLU A 429 -4.00 -15.32 26.97
N ASN A 430 -5.11 -15.64 27.64
CA ASN A 430 -6.40 -14.97 27.45
C ASN A 430 -6.46 -13.61 28.17
N LEU A 431 -5.54 -13.36 29.12
CA LEU A 431 -5.48 -12.12 29.89
C LEU A 431 -4.55 -11.14 29.19
N GLN A 432 -5.16 -10.21 28.45
CA GLN A 432 -4.48 -9.10 27.78
C GLN A 432 -5.17 -7.79 28.17
N ASP A 433 -4.44 -6.67 28.13
CA ASP A 433 -4.97 -5.37 28.56
C ASP A 433 -6.21 -4.93 27.74
N ASP A 434 -6.29 -5.37 26.49
CA ASP A 434 -7.39 -5.12 25.55
C ASP A 434 -8.44 -6.25 25.53
N ALA A 435 -8.37 -7.22 26.45
CA ALA A 435 -9.34 -8.30 26.57
C ALA A 435 -10.37 -7.99 27.68
N LEU A 436 -11.65 -8.09 27.34
CA LEU A 436 -12.77 -8.09 28.28
C LEU A 436 -13.15 -9.54 28.59
N ILE A 437 -13.00 -9.95 29.85
CA ILE A 437 -13.34 -11.30 30.31
C ILE A 437 -14.68 -11.26 31.03
N LEU A 438 -15.66 -11.96 30.49
CA LEU A 438 -17.04 -12.01 31.00
C LEU A 438 -17.37 -13.40 31.51
N THR A 439 -17.38 -13.58 32.82
CA THR A 439 -17.72 -14.87 33.43
C THR A 439 -19.24 -15.02 33.54
N ILE A 440 -19.70 -16.27 33.50
CA ILE A 440 -21.13 -16.59 33.63
C ILE A 440 -21.62 -16.44 35.08
N ASP A 441 -20.75 -16.64 36.06
CA ASP A 441 -21.09 -16.50 37.48
C ASP A 441 -19.93 -15.93 38.31
N GLU A 442 -20.25 -15.51 39.54
CA GLU A 442 -19.30 -14.90 40.47
C GLU A 442 -18.23 -15.88 40.98
N ASN A 443 -18.52 -17.19 41.07
CA ASN A 443 -17.52 -18.16 41.51
C ASN A 443 -16.40 -18.27 40.47
N GLN A 444 -16.76 -18.22 39.19
CA GLN A 444 -15.82 -18.22 38.07
C GLN A 444 -14.95 -16.95 38.07
N LYS A 445 -15.56 -15.77 38.26
CA LYS A 445 -14.83 -14.49 38.42
C LYS A 445 -13.83 -14.57 39.56
N ASN A 446 -14.29 -14.95 40.75
CA ASN A 446 -13.44 -15.03 41.93
C ASN A 446 -12.28 -16.01 41.76
N LYS A 447 -12.51 -17.14 41.06
CA LYS A 447 -11.43 -18.08 40.74
C LYS A 447 -10.36 -17.41 39.86
N ILE A 448 -10.74 -16.79 38.74
CA ILE A 448 -9.79 -16.10 37.85
C ILE A 448 -9.01 -15.03 38.61
N LEU A 449 -9.71 -14.17 39.36
CA LEU A 449 -9.08 -13.09 40.11
C LEU A 449 -8.13 -13.60 41.21
N SER A 450 -8.44 -14.74 41.83
CA SER A 450 -7.58 -15.36 42.84
C SER A 450 -6.32 -16.01 42.27
N GLU A 451 -6.42 -16.49 41.02
CA GLU A 451 -5.35 -17.25 40.37
C GLU A 451 -4.41 -16.33 39.58
N TYR A 452 -4.95 -15.30 38.93
CA TYR A 452 -4.19 -14.47 37.98
C TYR A 452 -4.01 -13.02 38.43
N GLY A 453 -4.84 -12.48 39.34
CA GLY A 453 -4.74 -11.09 39.80
C GLY A 453 -5.98 -10.24 39.51
N ARG A 454 -5.98 -8.98 39.98
CA ARG A 454 -7.11 -8.03 39.89
C ARG A 454 -6.89 -6.87 38.92
N GLU A 455 -5.74 -6.85 38.26
CA GLU A 455 -5.33 -5.85 37.29
C GLU A 455 -6.04 -6.01 35.93
N TYR A 456 -6.67 -7.16 35.68
CA TYR A 456 -7.33 -7.47 34.41
C TYR A 456 -8.81 -7.09 34.40
N ASN A 457 -9.35 -6.88 33.19
CA ASN A 457 -10.76 -6.56 32.96
C ASN A 457 -11.67 -7.80 33.08
N VAL A 458 -11.82 -8.33 34.30
CA VAL A 458 -12.64 -9.52 34.59
C VAL A 458 -13.89 -9.12 35.35
N TYR A 459 -15.05 -9.38 34.74
CA TYR A 459 -16.37 -9.07 35.28
C TYR A 459 -17.28 -10.28 35.11
N THR A 460 -18.34 -10.39 35.91
CA THR A 460 -19.47 -11.22 35.47
C THR A 460 -20.20 -10.52 34.33
N LEU A 461 -20.86 -11.27 33.44
CA LEU A 461 -21.69 -10.66 32.38
C LEU A 461 -22.70 -9.67 32.97
N ASN A 462 -23.38 -10.10 34.04
CA ASN A 462 -24.33 -9.32 34.83
C ASN A 462 -23.76 -8.03 35.41
N GLU A 463 -22.62 -8.11 36.10
CA GLU A 463 -21.93 -6.95 36.66
C GLU A 463 -21.55 -5.96 35.56
N PHE A 464 -21.02 -6.45 34.44
CA PHE A 464 -20.59 -5.59 33.35
C PHE A 464 -21.77 -4.86 32.72
N VAL A 465 -22.93 -5.49 32.53
CA VAL A 465 -24.12 -4.86 31.93
C VAL A 465 -25.06 -4.20 32.93
N GLU A 466 -24.67 -4.14 34.22
CA GLU A 466 -25.46 -3.55 35.31
C GLU A 466 -26.86 -4.18 35.44
N ASP A 467 -26.93 -5.51 35.38
CA ASP A 467 -28.17 -6.29 35.48
C ASP A 467 -28.04 -7.44 36.51
N ASP A 468 -29.09 -7.69 37.28
CA ASP A 468 -29.11 -8.68 38.37
C ASP A 468 -29.77 -10.02 38.00
N THR A 469 -30.15 -10.22 36.73
CA THR A 469 -30.81 -11.45 36.24
C THR A 469 -29.87 -12.65 36.32
N GLU A 470 -30.19 -13.62 37.18
CA GLU A 470 -29.40 -14.84 37.29
C GLU A 470 -29.44 -15.66 35.98
N ILE A 471 -28.26 -16.05 35.46
CA ILE A 471 -28.16 -16.93 34.29
C ILE A 471 -28.36 -18.38 34.76
N PRO A 472 -29.49 -19.03 34.42
CA PRO A 472 -29.80 -20.36 34.93
C PRO A 472 -28.79 -21.38 34.41
N ASP A 473 -28.38 -22.34 35.24
CA ASP A 473 -27.53 -23.45 34.79
C ASP A 473 -28.41 -24.56 34.15
N PRO A 474 -28.31 -24.80 32.83
CA PRO A 474 -29.12 -25.81 32.16
C PRO A 474 -28.48 -27.20 32.20
N TYR A 475 -27.27 -27.36 32.77
CA TYR A 475 -26.55 -28.63 32.72
C TYR A 475 -27.35 -29.78 33.35
N GLY A 476 -27.45 -30.91 32.64
CA GLY A 476 -28.23 -32.07 33.07
C GLY A 476 -29.76 -31.90 33.01
N LYS A 477 -30.29 -30.72 32.68
CA LYS A 477 -31.74 -30.42 32.66
C LYS A 477 -32.41 -30.71 31.29
N PRO A 478 -33.76 -30.70 31.21
CA PRO A 478 -34.50 -30.85 29.95
C PRO A 478 -34.21 -29.72 28.95
N LEU A 479 -34.59 -29.91 27.67
CA LEU A 479 -34.37 -28.93 26.60
C LEU A 479 -35.01 -27.56 26.90
N THR A 480 -36.14 -27.53 27.61
CA THR A 480 -36.82 -26.29 28.03
C THR A 480 -35.92 -25.40 28.90
N ALA A 481 -35.11 -25.99 29.79
CA ALA A 481 -34.18 -25.22 30.63
C ALA A 481 -33.03 -24.60 29.81
N TYR A 482 -32.63 -25.24 28.70
CA TYR A 482 -31.67 -24.62 27.76
C TYR A 482 -32.31 -23.45 27.01
N GLY A 483 -33.60 -23.56 26.65
CA GLY A 483 -34.35 -22.46 26.06
C GLY A 483 -34.49 -21.26 27.00
N GLU A 484 -34.85 -21.49 28.26
CA GLU A 484 -34.89 -20.45 29.30
C GLU A 484 -33.52 -19.77 29.48
N CYS A 485 -32.45 -20.57 29.54
CA CYS A 485 -31.08 -20.04 29.61
C CYS A 485 -30.72 -19.20 28.38
N PHE A 486 -31.11 -19.64 27.18
CA PHE A 486 -30.86 -18.92 25.95
C PHE A 486 -31.54 -17.56 25.92
N GLU A 487 -32.81 -17.46 26.32
CA GLU A 487 -33.53 -16.18 26.34
C GLU A 487 -32.91 -15.19 27.35
N VAL A 488 -32.50 -15.67 28.53
CA VAL A 488 -31.78 -14.85 29.52
C VAL A 488 -30.44 -14.36 28.94
N LEU A 489 -29.64 -15.26 28.36
CA LEU A 489 -28.37 -14.89 27.72
C LEU A 489 -28.57 -13.89 26.58
N ARG A 490 -29.59 -14.10 25.75
CA ARG A 490 -29.92 -13.20 24.64
C ARG A 490 -30.24 -11.78 25.12
N GLY A 491 -31.00 -11.65 26.20
CA GLY A 491 -31.31 -10.36 26.82
C GLY A 491 -30.07 -9.66 27.39
N LEU A 492 -29.25 -10.39 28.15
CA LEU A 492 -28.01 -9.84 28.74
C LEU A 492 -26.97 -9.48 27.68
N VAL A 493 -26.78 -10.32 26.67
CA VAL A 493 -25.86 -10.07 25.56
C VAL A 493 -26.34 -8.90 24.69
N GLY A 494 -27.64 -8.68 24.57
CA GLY A 494 -28.18 -7.46 23.94
C GLY A 494 -27.75 -6.19 24.67
N ARG A 495 -27.86 -6.17 26.00
CA ARG A 495 -27.38 -5.04 26.81
C ARG A 495 -25.86 -4.89 26.77
N LEU A 496 -25.15 -6.02 26.67
CA LEU A 496 -23.70 -6.01 26.44
C LEU A 496 -23.37 -5.32 25.11
N ALA A 497 -24.08 -5.66 24.04
CA ALA A 497 -23.89 -5.01 22.74
C ALA A 497 -24.12 -3.50 22.82
N ASP A 498 -25.22 -3.05 23.44
CA ASP A 498 -25.51 -1.63 23.64
C ASP A 498 -24.40 -0.92 24.44
N LYS A 499 -23.90 -1.56 25.51
CA LYS A 499 -22.83 -1.01 26.35
C LYS A 499 -21.48 -0.98 25.64
N LEU A 500 -21.17 -1.98 24.80
CA LEU A 500 -19.95 -1.97 24.00
C LEU A 500 -19.97 -0.82 22.99
N ASP A 501 -21.12 -0.59 22.34
CA ASP A 501 -21.28 0.50 21.38
C ASP A 501 -21.22 1.89 22.03
N SER A 502 -21.68 2.04 23.28
CA SER A 502 -21.57 3.32 24.01
C SER A 502 -20.12 3.65 24.37
N LEU A 503 -19.27 2.64 24.62
CA LEU A 503 -17.84 2.84 24.89
C LEU A 503 -17.06 3.37 23.68
N VAL A 504 -17.61 3.28 22.47
CA VAL A 504 -17.00 3.83 21.26
C VAL A 504 -17.33 5.32 21.08
N GLU A 505 -18.47 5.81 21.60
CA GLU A 505 -18.94 7.19 21.43
C GLU A 505 -18.41 8.18 22.49
N GLU A 506 -17.97 7.71 23.66
CA GLU A 506 -17.60 8.58 24.79
C GLU A 506 -16.17 9.18 24.72
N GLU A 507 -15.38 8.90 23.67
CA GLU A 507 -13.97 9.35 23.57
C GLU A 507 -13.67 10.34 22.41
N GLU A 508 -14.68 11.00 21.83
CA GLU A 508 -14.49 12.06 20.79
C GLU A 508 -13.94 13.40 21.33
#